data_AF-A0A5K0Z9V2-F1
#
_entry.id   AF-A0A5K0Z9V2-F1
#
_cell.length_a   1.000
_cell.length_b   1.000
_cell.length_c   1.000
_cell.angle_alpha   90.00
_cell.angle_beta   90.00
_cell.angle_gamma   90.00
#
_symmetry.space_group_name_H-M   'P 1'
#
loop_
_entity.id
_entity.type
_entity.pdbx_description
1 polymer ?
#
loop_
_entity_poly.entity_id
_entity_poly.type
_entity_poly.pdbx_seq_one_letter_code
_entity_poly.pdbx_strand_id
1 'polypeptide(L)' 'IPKSLEKLQHIQVLDLSFNLLKGEIPSGGKFANLSAESFLGYYAPCGAPKFHVPVCSDGAKKHNNVNILR' A
#
# COMPACT_ATOMS: atom_id res chain seq x y z
N ILE A 1 2.30 3.56 -4.31
CA ILE A 1 3.35 4.60 -4.05
C ILE A 1 4.69 4.09 -4.59
N PRO A 2 5.58 4.91 -5.20
CA PRO A 2 6.81 4.40 -5.79
C PRO A 2 7.70 3.67 -4.78
N LYS A 3 7.99 2.40 -5.03
CA LYS A 3 8.81 1.56 -4.14
C LYS A 3 10.25 2.08 -3.99
N SER A 4 10.73 2.86 -4.96
CA SER A 4 12.05 3.51 -4.89
C SER A 4 12.21 4.46 -3.70
N LEU A 5 11.11 4.98 -3.12
CA LEU A 5 11.15 5.84 -1.94
C LEU A 5 11.65 5.11 -0.68
N GLU A 6 11.63 3.78 -0.65
CA GLU A 6 12.21 2.99 0.45
C GLU A 6 13.72 3.24 0.61
N LYS A 7 14.40 3.71 -0.44
CA LYS A 7 15.86 3.98 -0.45
C LYS A 7 16.25 5.31 0.19
N LEU A 8 15.28 6.14 0.59
CA LEU A 8 15.56 7.44 1.19
C LEU A 8 16.06 7.26 2.64
N GLN A 9 17.34 7.52 2.85
CA GLN A 9 17.99 7.29 4.16
C GLN A 9 17.84 8.48 5.13
N HIS A 10 17.92 9.71 4.61
CA HIS A 10 18.03 10.92 5.43
C HIS A 10 16.69 11.66 5.65
N ILE A 11 15.58 11.06 5.26
CA ILE A 11 14.25 11.60 5.57
C ILE A 11 13.97 11.48 7.07
N GLN A 12 13.65 12.61 7.69
CA GLN A 12 13.20 12.68 9.08
C GLN A 12 11.68 12.64 9.18
N VAL A 13 10.99 13.34 8.28
CA VAL A 13 9.53 13.42 8.23
C VAL A 13 9.06 13.04 6.83
N LEU A 14 8.11 12.12 6.75
CA LEU A 14 7.43 11.71 5.52
C LEU A 14 5.93 11.78 5.77
N ASP A 15 5.31 12.86 5.30
CA ASP A 15 3.86 13.06 5.36
C ASP A 15 3.26 12.77 3.98
N LEU A 16 2.37 11.78 3.91
CA LEU A 16 1.67 11.38 2.70
C LEU A 16 0.15 11.59 2.83
N SER A 17 -0.28 12.26 3.89
CA SER A 17 -1.68 12.54 4.15
C SER A 17 -2.29 13.46 3.08
N PHE A 18 -3.61 13.39 2.92
CA PHE A 18 -4.43 14.19 2.02
C PHE A 18 -4.00 14.17 0.54
N ASN A 19 -3.34 13.10 0.10
CA ASN A 19 -3.00 12.89 -1.30
C ASN A 19 -4.02 11.98 -2.03
N LEU A 20 -3.95 11.96 -3.36
CA LEU A 20 -4.73 11.04 -4.22
C LEU A 20 -3.91 9.79 -4.60
N LEU A 21 -3.15 9.26 -3.65
CA LEU A 21 -2.30 8.09 -3.86
C LEU A 21 -3.13 6.82 -4.05
N LYS A 22 -2.67 5.94 -4.92
CA LYS A 22 -3.30 4.64 -5.20
C LYS A 22 -2.25 3.53 -5.23
N GLY A 23 -2.74 2.30 -5.15
CA GLY A 23 -1.94 1.07 -5.15
C GLY A 23 -1.35 0.76 -3.78
N GLU A 24 -0.34 -0.11 -3.78
CA GLU A 24 0.27 -0.63 -2.55
C GLU A 24 1.13 0.43 -1.83
N ILE A 25 1.05 0.41 -0.49
CA ILE A 25 1.98 1.08 0.42
C ILE A 25 3.27 0.25 0.51
N PRO A 26 4.43 0.79 0.12
CA PRO A 26 5.72 0.13 0.30
C PRO A 26 5.94 -0.28 1.75
N SER A 27 6.61 -1.39 1.98
CA SER A 27 6.79 -1.97 3.33
C SER A 27 8.19 -1.78 3.89
N GLY A 28 9.15 -1.38 3.06
CA GLY A 28 10.55 -1.17 3.43
C GLY A 28 10.90 0.28 3.82
N GLY A 29 12.15 0.47 4.24
CA GLY A 29 12.70 1.79 4.55
C GLY A 29 11.89 2.53 5.62
N LYS A 30 11.65 3.83 5.41
CA LYS A 30 10.88 4.66 6.35
C LYS A 30 9.42 4.23 6.49
N PHE A 31 8.83 3.58 5.48
CA PHE A 31 7.46 3.07 5.52
C PHE A 31 7.27 1.94 6.55
N ALA A 32 8.35 1.25 6.93
CA ALA A 32 8.32 0.27 8.01
C ALA A 32 7.91 0.91 9.36
N ASN A 33 8.16 2.21 9.54
CA ASN A 33 7.91 2.93 10.79
C ASN A 33 6.73 3.91 10.70
N LEU A 34 6.07 4.01 9.54
CA LEU A 34 4.87 4.84 9.41
C LEU A 34 3.65 4.16 10.03
N SER A 35 2.73 4.97 10.51
CA SER A 35 1.44 4.56 11.07
C SER A 35 0.31 4.84 10.07
N ALA A 36 -0.92 4.47 10.43
CA ALA A 36 -2.11 4.71 9.60
C ALA A 36 -2.35 6.22 9.35
N GLU A 37 -2.00 7.06 10.32
CA GLU A 37 -2.15 8.52 10.26
C GLU A 37 -1.35 9.15 9.11
N SER A 38 -0.23 8.53 8.71
CA SER A 38 0.58 8.98 7.58
C SER A 38 -0.12 8.84 6.22
N PHE A 39 -1.25 8.11 6.16
CA PHE A 39 -2.01 7.82 4.94
C PHE A 39 -3.47 8.30 5.00
N LEU A 40 -3.81 9.22 5.92
CA LEU A 40 -5.15 9.81 6.00
C LEU A 40 -5.52 10.49 4.68
N GLY A 41 -6.77 10.36 4.22
CA GLY A 41 -7.23 11.01 3.00
C GLY A 41 -8.51 10.42 2.43
N TYR A 42 -8.93 10.94 1.27
CA TYR A 42 -10.19 10.54 0.60
C TYR A 42 -10.11 9.18 -0.09
N TYR A 43 -8.91 8.70 -0.40
CA TYR A 43 -8.66 7.40 -1.02
C TYR A 43 -7.55 6.71 -0.27
N ALA A 44 -7.87 5.58 0.37
CA ALA A 44 -6.87 4.77 1.04
C ALA A 44 -6.13 3.89 0.01
N PRO A 45 -4.79 3.92 -0.05
CA PRO A 45 -4.01 2.89 -0.72
C PRO A 45 -4.23 1.53 -0.02
N CYS A 46 -3.81 0.42 -0.63
CA CYS A 46 -3.87 -0.89 0.01
C CYS A 46 -2.51 -1.25 0.66
N GLY A 47 -2.44 -2.19 1.59
CA GLY A 47 -1.16 -2.58 2.17
C GLY A 47 -1.24 -3.43 3.43
N ALA A 48 -0.20 -3.36 4.26
CA ALA A 48 -0.08 -4.13 5.49
C ALA A 48 -1.19 -3.75 6.50
N PRO A 49 -1.70 -4.72 7.30
CA PRO A 49 -2.80 -4.49 8.25
C PRO A 49 -2.57 -3.34 9.25
N LYS A 50 -1.30 -3.07 9.62
CA LYS A 50 -0.93 -1.99 10.55
C LYS A 50 -1.33 -0.58 10.07
N PHE A 51 -1.58 -0.41 8.77
CA PHE A 51 -1.99 0.88 8.20
C PHE A 51 -3.51 1.08 8.24
N HIS A 52 -4.29 0.12 8.73
CA HIS A 52 -5.75 0.16 8.74
C HIS A 52 -6.39 0.44 7.36
N VAL A 53 -5.73 -0.07 6.32
CA VAL A 53 -6.21 -0.02 4.94
C VAL A 53 -6.54 -1.42 4.44
N PRO A 54 -7.32 -1.57 3.34
CA PRO A 54 -7.56 -2.87 2.74
C PRO A 54 -6.26 -3.58 2.39
N VAL A 55 -6.22 -4.90 2.56
CA VAL A 55 -5.11 -5.72 2.06
C VAL A 55 -5.09 -5.64 0.54
N CYS A 56 -3.91 -5.45 -0.06
CA CYS A 56 -3.80 -5.48 -1.51
C CYS A 56 -4.23 -6.86 -2.02
N SER A 57 -5.12 -6.88 -3.00
CA SER A 57 -5.35 -8.10 -3.76
C SER A 57 -4.07 -8.39 -4.52
N ASP A 58 -3.31 -9.40 -4.11
CA ASP A 58 -2.21 -9.95 -4.89
C ASP A 58 -2.73 -10.12 -6.31
N GLY A 59 -2.24 -9.28 -7.23
CA GLY A 59 -2.91 -8.99 -8.49
C GLY A 59 -3.47 -10.27 -9.05
N ALA A 60 -4.79 -10.39 -9.06
CA ALA A 60 -5.46 -11.66 -9.26
C ALA A 60 -4.88 -12.32 -10.51
N LYS A 61 -3.96 -13.27 -10.32
CA LYS A 61 -3.95 -14.43 -11.18
C LYS A 61 -5.28 -15.08 -10.87
N LYS A 62 -6.31 -14.65 -11.59
CA LYS A 62 -7.37 -15.56 -12.01
C LYS A 62 -6.61 -16.70 -12.67
N HIS A 63 -6.22 -17.71 -11.90
CA HIS A 63 -6.30 -19.06 -12.40
C HIS A 63 -7.78 -19.20 -12.74
N ASN A 64 -8.09 -18.98 -14.02
CA ASN A 64 -9.34 -19.36 -14.62
C ASN A 64 -9.42 -20.90 -14.50
N ASN A 65 -9.69 -21.42 -13.30
CA ASN A 65 -10.37 -22.70 -13.19
C ASN A 65 -11.82 -22.40 -13.50
N VAL A 66 -12.09 -22.29 -14.79
CA VAL A 66 -13.42 -22.45 -15.34
C VAL A 66 -13.81 -23.89 -15.06
N ASN A 67 -14.37 -24.16 -13.88
CA ASN A 67 -15.27 -25.27 -13.73
C ASN A 67 -16.61 -24.81 -14.34
N ILE A 68 -16.73 -24.96 -15.67
CA ILE A 68 -18.05 -25.13 -16.28
C ILE A 68 -18.59 -26.41 -15.65
N LEU A 69 -19.52 -26.26 -14.72
CA LEU A 69 -20.39 -27.36 -14.32
C LEU A 69 -21.18 -27.76 -15.58
N ARG A 70 -20.95 -29.00 -16.02
CA ARG A 70 -21.83 -29.71 -16.95
C ARG A 70 -23.08 -30.19 -16.22
#